data_AF-A0A834GZ96-F1
#
_entry.id   AF-A0A834GZ96-F1
#
_cell.length_a   1.000
_cell.length_b   1.000
_cell.length_c   1.000
_cell.angle_alpha   90.00
_cell.angle_beta   90.00
_cell.angle_gamma   90.00
#
_symmetry.space_group_name_H-M   'P 1'
#
loop_
_entity.id
_entity.type
_entity.pdbx_description
1 polymer ?
#
loop_
_entity_poly.entity_id
_entity_poly.type
_entity_poly.pdbx_seq_one_letter_code
_entity_poly.pdbx_strand_id
1 'polypeptide(L)'
;MLVHYNQISDILYFEILDISLPELQGLKTLKVAFHLSSKDEVINHTIRLPKQSTVGDVLNDLKTKVELSHPKAELRLLEIFYHKINKIFPVDEKIENINDQYWTLRVEEIPEEEEKLGPHDRLIHVYHFKVDAAQNQGEPRSSISIQNFGEPFLLVLCEGETLAEVKVLVQQRLQVPDDEFSKWKFAVLSLGRPEYLLDSDIVYVMFMGRGDQYLGLEHSDTVPKRLTEGNQLYQSVPKKSYAANQVEKIIMLSRQQSMSLLNPLTSSMLQTGTQMTQLLLRLAKSDSYHTGFLPRHTCYSKRSTAFTTTLSSNSP
;
A
#
# COMPACT_ATOMS: atom_id res chain seq x y z
N MET A 1 -20.39 36.18 -1.59
CA MET A 1 -20.00 35.53 -0.33
C MET A 1 -19.41 34.18 -0.64
N LEU A 2 -18.14 33.98 -0.28
CA LEU A 2 -17.49 32.69 -0.40
C LEU A 2 -17.84 31.87 0.84
N VAL A 3 -18.12 30.58 0.65
CA VAL A 3 -18.43 29.66 1.75
C VAL A 3 -17.22 28.79 2.01
N HIS A 4 -16.63 28.90 3.20
CA HIS A 4 -15.54 28.06 3.66
C HIS A 4 -15.95 27.41 4.98
N TYR A 5 -15.97 26.07 5.04
CA TYR A 5 -16.43 25.30 6.21
C TYR A 5 -17.79 25.76 6.79
N ASN A 6 -18.79 25.94 5.93
CA ASN A 6 -20.13 26.41 6.31
C ASN A 6 -20.17 27.80 6.99
N GLN A 7 -19.08 28.57 6.90
CA GLN A 7 -19.03 29.96 7.30
C GLN A 7 -18.96 30.85 6.06
N ILE A 8 -19.76 31.91 6.09
CA ILE A 8 -19.71 32.98 5.10
C ILE A 8 -18.46 33.81 5.39
N SER A 9 -17.59 33.96 4.41
CA SER A 9 -16.41 34.80 4.51
C SER A 9 -16.33 35.74 3.31
N ASP A 10 -15.91 36.97 3.60
CA ASP A 10 -15.60 38.00 2.61
C ASP A 10 -14.08 38.17 2.42
N ILE A 11 -13.28 37.26 2.98
CA ILE A 11 -11.81 37.27 2.91
C ILE A 11 -11.33 36.28 1.84
N LEU A 12 -10.55 36.76 0.88
CA LEU A 12 -9.86 35.94 -0.11
C LEU A 12 -8.36 35.90 0.22
N TYR A 13 -7.83 34.69 0.37
CA TYR A 13 -6.39 34.47 0.45
C TYR A 13 -5.85 34.23 -0.96
N PHE A 14 -4.75 34.88 -1.30
CA PHE A 14 -4.03 34.68 -2.55
C PHE A 14 -2.53 34.64 -2.28
N GLU A 15 -1.80 34.00 -3.19
CA GLU A 15 -0.34 33.96 -3.20
C GLU A 15 0.14 34.64 -4.48
N ILE A 16 1.20 35.42 -4.37
CA ILE A 16 1.87 36.01 -5.53
C ILE A 16 2.93 35.01 -5.97
N LEU A 17 2.81 34.52 -7.19
CA LEU A 17 3.74 33.56 -7.78
C LEU A 17 4.75 34.28 -8.67
N ASP A 18 5.98 33.79 -8.67
CA ASP A 18 7.04 34.27 -9.55
C ASP A 18 6.90 33.76 -11.01
N ILE A 19 5.95 32.85 -11.25
CA ILE A 19 5.65 32.26 -12.56
C ILE A 19 4.16 32.38 -12.88
N SER A 20 3.80 32.40 -14.16
CA SER A 20 2.40 32.49 -14.57
C SER A 20 1.61 31.22 -14.25
N LEU A 21 0.30 31.34 -14.03
CA LEU A 21 -0.55 30.18 -13.77
C LEU A 21 -0.52 29.12 -14.89
N PRO A 22 -0.54 29.48 -16.20
CA PRO A 22 -0.42 28.49 -17.27
C PRO A 22 0.90 27.72 -17.22
N GLU A 23 2.01 28.39 -16.93
CA GLU A 23 3.31 27.74 -16.78
C GLU A 23 3.31 26.80 -15.57
N LEU A 24 2.82 27.25 -14.41
CA LEU A 24 2.72 26.43 -13.21
C LEU A 24 1.86 25.18 -13.45
N GLN A 25 0.74 25.30 -14.17
CA GLN A 25 -0.13 24.18 -14.52
C GLN A 25 0.55 23.15 -15.44
N GLY A 26 1.56 23.57 -16.21
CA GLY A 26 2.38 22.70 -17.05
C GLY A 26 3.48 21.95 -16.30
N LEU A 27 3.72 22.28 -15.03
CA LEU A 27 4.76 21.65 -14.21
C LEU A 27 4.19 20.57 -13.29
N LYS A 28 5.05 19.61 -12.94
CA LYS A 28 4.82 18.63 -11.88
C LYS A 28 5.97 18.71 -10.88
N THR A 29 5.63 18.64 -9.59
CA THR A 29 6.59 18.70 -8.50
C THR A 29 6.61 17.37 -7.79
N LEU A 30 7.71 16.62 -7.90
CA LEU A 30 7.90 15.35 -7.22
C LEU A 30 8.76 15.57 -5.97
N LYS A 31 8.35 14.96 -4.85
CA LYS A 31 9.18 14.85 -3.64
C LYS A 31 9.79 13.46 -3.62
N VAL A 32 11.11 13.39 -3.59
CA VAL A 32 11.86 12.14 -3.76
C VAL A 32 12.84 11.97 -2.61
N ALA A 33 12.86 10.79 -2.01
CA ALA A 33 13.80 10.41 -0.97
C ALA A 33 15.02 9.72 -1.61
N PHE A 34 16.15 10.41 -1.67
CA PHE A 34 17.42 9.85 -2.17
C PHE A 34 18.13 9.09 -1.05
N HIS A 35 18.44 7.80 -1.29
CA HIS A 35 19.14 6.95 -0.34
C HIS A 35 20.60 6.81 -0.77
N LEU A 36 21.53 7.23 0.09
CA LEU A 36 22.96 7.02 -0.14
C LEU A 36 23.38 5.68 0.44
N SER A 37 23.84 4.77 -0.40
CA SER A 37 24.31 3.44 0.03
C SER A 37 25.51 3.49 0.99
N SER A 38 26.24 4.60 1.04
CA SER A 38 27.47 4.74 1.85
C SER A 38 27.25 5.23 3.28
N LYS A 39 26.13 5.92 3.56
CA LYS A 39 25.94 6.65 4.83
C LYS A 39 24.66 6.30 5.59
N ASP A 40 23.80 5.45 5.03
CA ASP A 40 22.48 5.16 5.60
C ASP A 40 21.69 6.47 5.89
N GLU A 41 21.89 7.45 5.02
CA GLU A 41 21.27 8.77 5.10
C GLU A 41 20.23 8.91 3.98
N VAL A 42 19.06 9.41 4.36
CA VAL A 42 17.95 9.69 3.44
C VAL A 42 17.81 11.20 3.29
N ILE A 43 17.99 11.69 2.07
CA ILE A 43 17.89 13.12 1.75
C ILE A 43 16.67 13.35 0.87
N ASN A 44 15.76 14.21 1.32
CA ASN A 44 14.56 14.57 0.57
C ASN A 44 14.85 15.70 -0.42
N HIS A 45 14.61 15.45 -1.70
CA HIS A 45 14.70 16.44 -2.77
C HIS A 45 13.33 16.76 -3.34
N THR A 46 13.12 18.03 -3.69
CA THR A 46 11.94 18.48 -4.43
C THR A 46 12.37 18.82 -5.85
N ILE A 47 11.83 18.08 -6.82
CA ILE A 47 12.15 18.20 -8.24
C ILE A 47 10.92 18.72 -8.96
N ARG A 48 11.06 19.82 -9.69
CA ARG A 48 9.96 20.43 -10.46
C ARG A 48 10.32 20.46 -11.92
N LEU A 49 9.57 19.73 -12.74
CA LEU A 49 9.81 19.58 -14.17
C LEU A 49 8.49 19.69 -14.96
N PRO A 50 8.52 19.99 -16.27
CA PRO A 50 7.34 19.94 -17.12
C PRO A 50 6.67 18.56 -17.08
N LYS A 51 5.33 18.50 -17.10
CA LYS A 51 4.55 17.25 -16.99
C LYS A 51 4.91 16.18 -18.03
N GLN A 52 5.29 16.62 -19.24
CA GLN A 52 5.71 15.76 -20.34
C GLN A 52 7.11 15.16 -20.16
N SER A 53 7.88 15.59 -19.15
CA SER A 53 9.21 15.05 -18.87
C SER A 53 9.14 13.59 -18.45
N THR A 54 10.27 12.91 -18.55
CA THR A 54 10.43 11.49 -18.24
C THR A 54 11.06 11.28 -16.88
N VAL A 55 11.01 10.05 -16.37
CA VAL A 55 11.76 9.64 -15.17
C VAL A 55 13.26 9.85 -15.37
N GLY A 56 13.79 9.62 -16.56
CA GLY A 56 15.19 9.90 -16.89
C GLY A 56 15.58 11.37 -16.66
N ASP A 57 14.69 12.31 -16.99
CA ASP A 57 14.92 13.74 -16.74
C ASP A 57 14.96 14.05 -15.23
N VAL A 58 14.11 13.41 -14.43
CA VAL A 58 14.11 13.51 -12.96
C VAL A 58 15.43 13.00 -12.39
N LEU A 59 15.89 11.85 -12.86
CA LEU A 59 17.14 11.25 -12.41
C LEU A 59 18.34 12.12 -12.79
N ASN A 60 18.36 12.67 -13.99
CA ASN A 60 19.43 13.58 -14.44
C ASN A 60 19.45 14.88 -13.63
N ASP A 61 18.29 15.49 -13.36
CA ASP A 61 18.20 16.67 -12.48
C ASP A 61 18.71 16.34 -11.07
N LEU A 62 18.33 15.19 -10.52
CA LEU A 62 18.80 14.75 -9.21
C LEU A 62 20.32 14.54 -9.18
N LYS A 63 20.92 13.92 -10.22
CA LYS A 63 22.37 13.73 -10.34
C LYS A 63 23.17 15.02 -10.24
N THR A 64 22.59 16.17 -10.61
CA THR A 64 23.25 17.49 -10.46
C THR A 64 23.23 18.04 -9.04
N LYS A 65 22.38 17.49 -8.17
CA LYS A 65 22.11 17.97 -6.80
C LYS A 65 22.66 17.05 -5.71
N VAL A 66 23.07 15.84 -6.07
CA VAL A 66 23.55 14.82 -5.13
C VAL A 66 24.99 14.42 -5.44
N GLU A 67 25.73 14.05 -4.41
CA GLU A 67 27.03 13.41 -4.55
C GLU A 67 26.83 11.91 -4.71
N LEU A 68 27.24 11.37 -5.86
CA LEU A 68 27.17 9.94 -6.16
C LEU A 68 28.40 9.21 -5.64
N SER A 69 28.28 7.92 -5.36
CA SER A 69 29.42 7.07 -4.97
C SER A 69 30.51 7.00 -6.07
N HIS A 70 30.10 6.95 -7.34
CA HIS A 70 30.98 7.04 -8.50
C HIS A 70 30.36 7.87 -9.63
N PRO A 71 31.17 8.52 -10.49
CA PRO A 71 30.67 9.41 -11.56
C PRO A 71 29.76 8.74 -12.60
N LYS A 72 29.82 7.40 -12.69
CA LYS A 72 29.03 6.62 -13.65
C LYS A 72 27.80 5.96 -13.02
N ALA A 73 27.51 6.21 -11.73
CA ALA A 73 26.42 5.55 -11.04
C ALA A 73 25.09 5.80 -11.76
N GLU A 74 24.41 4.71 -12.08
CA GLU A 74 23.04 4.76 -12.55
C GLU A 74 22.09 4.88 -11.36
N LEU A 75 21.00 5.62 -11.56
CA LEU A 75 19.98 5.82 -10.54
C LEU A 75 18.70 5.17 -11.02
N ARG A 76 17.87 4.73 -10.08
CA ARG A 76 16.50 4.27 -10.37
C ARG A 76 15.50 4.94 -9.46
N LEU A 77 14.29 5.13 -9.99
CA LEU A 77 13.15 5.62 -9.22
C LEU A 77 12.24 4.46 -8.84
N LEU A 78 11.92 4.38 -7.56
CA LEU A 78 11.09 3.36 -6.94
C LEU A 78 9.86 3.99 -6.31
N GLU A 79 8.75 3.27 -6.41
CA GLU A 79 7.51 3.55 -5.70
C GLU A 79 7.41 2.64 -4.49
N ILE A 80 7.40 3.22 -3.29
CA ILE A 80 7.27 2.46 -2.05
C ILE A 80 5.89 2.70 -1.46
N PHE A 81 5.17 1.61 -1.24
CA PHE A 81 3.88 1.60 -0.59
C PHE A 81 3.84 0.55 0.50
N TYR A 82 3.46 0.97 1.72
CA TYR A 82 3.29 0.08 2.87
C TYR A 82 4.50 -0.85 3.13
N HIS A 83 5.70 -0.25 3.11
CA HIS A 83 6.99 -0.92 3.27
C HIS A 83 7.29 -2.01 2.22
N LYS A 84 6.75 -1.86 1.02
CA LYS A 84 7.06 -2.71 -0.14
C LYS A 84 7.38 -1.84 -1.35
N ILE A 85 8.35 -2.27 -2.16
CA ILE A 85 8.61 -1.66 -3.47
C ILE A 85 7.50 -2.13 -4.41
N ASN A 86 6.54 -1.25 -4.71
CA ASN A 86 5.38 -1.55 -5.56
C ASN A 86 5.75 -1.52 -7.05
N LYS A 87 6.62 -0.59 -7.44
CA LYS A 87 6.98 -0.36 -8.84
C LYS A 87 8.41 0.17 -8.97
N ILE A 88 9.11 -0.33 -9.97
CA ILE A 88 10.34 0.27 -10.50
C ILE A 88 9.93 1.05 -11.75
N PHE A 89 10.20 2.34 -11.78
CA PHE A 89 9.83 3.17 -12.93
C PHE A 89 10.87 3.04 -14.05
N PRO A 90 10.46 2.74 -15.29
CA PRO A 90 11.37 2.77 -16.42
C PRO A 90 11.69 4.23 -16.77
N VAL A 91 12.89 4.46 -17.31
CA VAL A 91 13.44 5.81 -17.54
C VAL A 91 12.61 6.64 -18.52
N ASP A 92 11.86 6.01 -19.41
CA ASP A 92 11.01 6.64 -20.43
C ASP A 92 9.58 6.95 -19.94
N GLU A 93 9.19 6.49 -18.74
CA GLU A 93 7.87 6.78 -18.19
C GLU A 93 7.69 8.27 -17.93
N LYS A 94 6.54 8.82 -18.35
CA LYS A 94 6.21 10.23 -18.15
C LYS A 94 5.89 10.51 -16.69
N ILE A 95 6.44 11.60 -16.17
CA ILE A 95 6.23 11.99 -14.76
C ILE A 95 4.78 12.33 -14.48
N GLU A 96 4.01 12.81 -15.47
CA GLU A 96 2.57 13.07 -15.34
C GLU A 96 1.79 11.89 -14.76
N ASN A 97 2.19 10.65 -15.10
CA ASN A 97 1.49 9.43 -14.70
C ASN A 97 1.82 8.96 -13.27
N ILE A 98 2.86 9.52 -12.64
CA ILE A 98 3.32 9.10 -11.31
C ILE A 98 2.36 9.61 -10.23
N ASN A 99 1.89 8.76 -9.32
CA ASN A 99 1.12 9.21 -8.18
C ASN A 99 2.03 9.52 -6.99
N ASP A 100 2.21 10.81 -6.71
CA ASP A 100 3.07 11.33 -5.65
C ASP A 100 2.29 11.79 -4.41
N GLN A 101 0.98 11.53 -4.35
CA GLN A 101 0.10 12.01 -3.26
C GLN A 101 0.08 11.10 -2.04
N TYR A 102 0.35 9.81 -2.21
CA TYR A 102 0.19 8.80 -1.14
C TYR A 102 1.38 7.86 -1.01
N TRP A 103 2.26 7.84 -2.01
CA TRP A 103 3.35 6.88 -2.12
C TRP A 103 4.69 7.59 -1.95
N THR A 104 5.63 6.90 -1.33
CA THR A 104 6.99 7.43 -1.16
C THR A 104 7.76 7.13 -2.44
N LEU A 105 8.21 8.18 -3.13
CA LEU A 105 9.14 8.05 -4.23
C LEU A 105 10.55 7.97 -3.65
N ARG A 106 11.23 6.86 -3.89
CA ARG A 106 12.63 6.65 -3.50
C ARG A 106 13.51 6.65 -4.72
N VAL A 107 14.64 7.35 -4.66
CA VAL A 107 15.74 7.14 -5.62
C VAL A 107 16.91 6.50 -4.89
N GLU A 108 17.50 5.51 -5.53
CA GLU A 108 18.70 4.83 -5.06
C GLU A 108 19.67 4.64 -6.23
N GLU A 109 20.95 4.52 -5.90
CA GLU A 109 21.99 4.09 -6.83
C GLU A 109 21.81 2.60 -7.13
N ILE A 110 21.95 2.23 -8.40
CA ILE A 110 21.96 0.84 -8.84
C ILE A 110 23.32 0.25 -8.44
N PRO A 111 23.37 -0.79 -7.59
CA PRO A 111 24.62 -1.43 -7.20
C PRO A 111 25.34 -2.07 -8.40
N GLU A 112 26.68 -2.12 -8.36
CA GLU A 112 27.48 -2.71 -9.45
C GLU A 112 27.16 -4.18 -9.71
N GLU A 113 26.70 -4.91 -8.68
CA GLU A 113 26.29 -6.32 -8.81
C GLU A 113 25.07 -6.46 -9.72
N GLU A 114 24.18 -5.46 -9.75
CA GLU A 114 22.99 -5.43 -10.59
C GLU A 114 23.29 -4.97 -12.03
N GLU A 115 24.36 -4.21 -12.26
CA GLU A 115 24.78 -3.85 -13.62
C GLU A 115 25.28 -5.07 -14.42
N LYS A 116 25.71 -6.12 -13.71
CA LYS A 116 26.32 -7.34 -14.28
C LYS A 116 25.39 -8.55 -14.20
N LEU A 117 24.07 -8.33 -14.31
CA LEU A 117 23.10 -9.43 -14.31
C LEU A 117 23.34 -10.37 -15.50
N GLY A 118 23.54 -11.65 -15.18
CA GLY A 118 23.58 -12.73 -16.14
C GLY A 118 22.21 -13.03 -16.76
N PRO A 119 22.16 -13.83 -17.84
CA PRO A 119 20.90 -14.17 -18.53
C PRO A 119 19.86 -14.89 -17.67
N HIS A 120 20.30 -15.51 -16.59
CA HIS A 120 19.48 -16.29 -15.66
C HIS A 120 19.31 -15.61 -14.30
N ASP A 121 19.95 -14.45 -14.09
CA ASP A 121 19.85 -13.74 -12.82
C ASP A 121 18.55 -12.96 -12.76
N ARG A 122 17.99 -12.84 -11.57
CA ARG A 122 16.72 -12.17 -11.33
C ARG A 122 16.85 -11.16 -10.22
N LEU A 123 16.18 -10.03 -10.39
CA LEU A 123 16.02 -9.05 -9.32
C LEU A 123 14.73 -9.33 -8.58
N ILE A 124 14.83 -9.61 -7.27
CA ILE A 124 13.68 -9.88 -6.40
C ILE A 124 13.50 -8.76 -5.38
N HIS A 125 12.26 -8.56 -4.93
CA HIS A 125 11.89 -7.57 -3.93
C HIS A 125 11.99 -8.21 -2.56
N VAL A 126 12.65 -7.54 -1.61
CA VAL A 126 12.74 -8.00 -0.22
C VAL A 126 12.04 -7.01 0.68
N TYR A 127 11.26 -7.51 1.64
CA TYR A 127 10.54 -6.65 2.59
C TYR A 127 10.48 -7.30 3.98
N HIS A 128 10.31 -6.46 5.00
CA HIS A 128 10.27 -6.89 6.39
C HIS A 128 8.84 -6.96 6.89
N PHE A 129 8.53 -7.97 7.68
CA PHE A 129 7.23 -8.09 8.31
C PHE A 129 7.28 -8.78 9.67
N LYS A 130 6.20 -8.63 10.41
CA LYS A 130 5.91 -9.42 11.59
C LYS A 130 4.49 -9.94 11.53
N VAL A 131 4.28 -11.09 12.14
CA VAL A 131 2.95 -11.63 12.34
C VAL A 131 2.35 -10.99 13.59
N ASP A 132 1.22 -10.31 13.46
CA ASP A 132 0.51 -9.75 14.61
C ASP A 132 -0.33 -10.84 15.28
N ALA A 133 0.16 -11.29 16.44
CA ALA A 133 -0.47 -12.34 17.24
C ALA A 133 -1.73 -11.87 17.99
N ALA A 134 -1.96 -10.56 18.14
CA ALA A 134 -3.08 -10.02 18.92
C ALA A 134 -4.42 -10.12 18.17
N GLN A 135 -4.41 -10.05 16.83
CA GLN A 135 -5.59 -10.23 15.98
C GLN A 135 -5.95 -11.71 15.76
N ASN A 136 -5.04 -12.64 16.07
CA ASN A 136 -5.20 -14.07 15.81
C ASN A 136 -5.90 -14.83 16.97
N GLN A 137 -6.38 -14.12 18.01
CA GLN A 137 -6.95 -14.73 19.24
C GLN A 137 -8.50 -14.85 19.24
N GLY A 138 -9.18 -14.70 18.11
CA GLY A 138 -10.66 -14.81 18.07
C GLY A 138 -11.32 -15.13 16.74
N GLU A 139 -10.61 -15.01 15.61
CA GLU A 139 -11.11 -15.37 14.28
C GLU A 139 -10.56 -16.74 13.85
N PRO A 140 -11.22 -17.46 12.91
CA PRO A 140 -10.72 -18.73 12.41
C PRO A 140 -9.25 -18.60 11.97
N ARG A 141 -8.47 -19.68 12.09
CA ARG A 141 -7.03 -19.81 11.71
C ARG A 141 -6.71 -19.48 10.23
N SER A 142 -7.60 -18.82 9.50
CA SER A 142 -7.52 -18.56 8.07
C SER A 142 -6.89 -17.21 7.70
N SER A 143 -6.81 -16.23 8.59
CA SER A 143 -6.22 -14.91 8.31
C SER A 143 -5.05 -14.59 9.25
N ILE A 144 -3.83 -14.87 8.81
CA ILE A 144 -2.61 -14.38 9.47
C ILE A 144 -2.52 -12.88 9.16
N SER A 145 -2.62 -12.03 10.19
CA SER A 145 -2.41 -10.60 10.00
C SER A 145 -0.92 -10.27 9.95
N ILE A 146 -0.47 -9.77 8.79
CA ILE A 146 0.91 -9.39 8.52
C ILE A 146 1.04 -7.88 8.62
N GLN A 147 1.95 -7.41 9.47
CA GLN A 147 2.34 -6.02 9.54
C GLN A 147 3.73 -5.84 8.92
N ASN A 148 3.80 -5.11 7.80
CA ASN A 148 5.07 -4.74 7.19
C ASN A 148 5.71 -3.57 7.96
N PHE A 149 7.02 -3.50 7.96
CA PHE A 149 7.80 -2.40 8.53
C PHE A 149 9.16 -2.30 7.83
N GLY A 150 10.04 -1.41 8.31
CA GLY A 150 11.41 -1.29 7.81
C GLY A 150 11.49 -0.74 6.39
N GLU A 151 12.67 -0.88 5.79
CA GLU A 151 12.96 -0.42 4.43
C GLU A 151 13.09 -1.61 3.48
N PRO A 152 12.23 -1.70 2.44
CA PRO A 152 12.35 -2.77 1.45
C PRO A 152 13.55 -2.50 0.53
N PHE A 153 14.15 -3.55 0.00
CA PHE A 153 15.30 -3.45 -0.92
C PHE A 153 15.21 -4.49 -2.02
N LEU A 154 16.08 -4.36 -3.02
CA LEU A 154 16.19 -5.30 -4.13
C LEU A 154 17.40 -6.21 -3.91
N LEU A 155 17.27 -7.46 -4.32
CA LEU A 155 18.32 -8.47 -4.20
C LEU A 155 18.46 -9.21 -5.52
N VAL A 156 19.70 -9.40 -5.96
CA VAL A 156 20.02 -10.28 -7.09
C VAL A 156 19.96 -11.72 -6.63
N LEU A 157 19.27 -12.55 -7.40
CA LEU A 157 19.10 -13.98 -7.18
C LEU A 157 19.58 -14.72 -8.42
N CYS A 158 20.57 -15.60 -8.24
CA CYS A 158 21.16 -16.40 -9.31
C CYS A 158 20.50 -17.79 -9.38
N GLU A 159 20.65 -18.46 -10.53
CA GLU A 159 20.10 -19.80 -10.73
C GLU A 159 20.78 -20.84 -9.81
N GLY A 160 19.96 -21.61 -9.09
CA GLY A 160 20.43 -22.67 -8.20
C GLY A 160 20.77 -22.22 -6.77
N GLU A 161 20.68 -20.92 -6.46
CA GLU A 161 20.95 -20.42 -5.11
C GLU A 161 19.97 -20.97 -4.07
N THR A 162 20.56 -21.49 -3.01
CA THR A 162 19.86 -21.97 -1.82
C THR A 162 19.54 -20.83 -0.87
N LEU A 163 18.57 -21.03 0.03
CA LEU A 163 18.25 -20.03 1.05
C LEU A 163 19.46 -19.73 1.95
N ALA A 164 20.31 -20.71 2.25
CA ALA A 164 21.52 -20.52 3.03
C ALA A 164 22.45 -19.46 2.40
N GLU A 165 22.62 -19.49 1.09
CA GLU A 165 23.45 -18.54 0.35
C GLU A 165 22.79 -17.16 0.31
N VAL A 166 21.49 -17.11 0.02
CA VAL A 166 20.69 -15.87 0.02
C VAL A 166 20.71 -15.19 1.39
N LYS A 167 20.66 -15.96 2.48
CA LYS A 167 20.76 -15.45 3.86
C LYS A 167 22.07 -14.70 4.10
N VAL A 168 23.19 -15.22 3.60
CA VAL A 168 24.50 -14.55 3.73
C VAL A 168 24.49 -13.20 3.00
N LEU A 169 23.93 -13.14 1.79
CA LEU A 169 23.81 -11.90 1.02
C LEU A 169 22.92 -10.87 1.73
N VAL A 170 21.75 -11.30 2.23
CA VAL A 170 20.84 -10.44 2.99
C VAL A 170 21.50 -9.92 4.26
N GLN A 171 22.22 -10.77 4.98
CA GLN A 171 22.91 -10.37 6.20
C GLN A 171 24.02 -9.35 5.93
N GLN A 172 24.83 -9.58 4.89
CA GLN A 172 25.87 -8.64 4.47
C GLN A 172 25.26 -7.29 4.06
N ARG A 173 24.14 -7.31 3.34
CA ARG A 173 23.44 -6.11 2.88
C ARG A 173 22.90 -5.28 4.06
N LEU A 174 22.29 -5.94 5.04
CA LEU A 174 21.64 -5.28 6.18
C LEU A 174 22.58 -5.04 7.38
N GLN A 175 23.79 -5.60 7.35
CA GLN A 175 24.79 -5.48 8.42
C GLN A 175 24.25 -5.88 9.80
N VAL A 176 23.42 -6.93 9.85
CA VAL A 176 22.76 -7.40 11.09
C VAL A 176 23.67 -8.41 11.81
N PRO A 177 23.88 -8.28 13.13
CA PRO A 177 24.66 -9.24 13.91
C PRO A 177 24.08 -10.66 13.87
N ASP A 178 24.94 -11.67 13.89
CA ASP A 178 24.57 -13.10 13.82
C ASP A 178 23.51 -13.49 14.88
N ASP A 179 23.64 -12.95 16.11
CA ASP A 179 22.75 -13.23 17.24
C ASP A 179 21.31 -12.73 17.02
N GLU A 180 21.14 -11.70 16.19
CA GLU A 180 19.82 -11.18 15.82
C GLU A 180 19.31 -11.87 14.56
N PHE A 181 20.17 -11.99 13.55
CA PHE A 181 19.82 -12.55 12.25
C PHE A 181 19.41 -14.03 12.33
N SER A 182 20.01 -14.80 13.24
CA SER A 182 19.65 -16.21 13.49
C SER A 182 18.21 -16.42 13.96
N LYS A 183 17.52 -15.37 14.45
CA LYS A 183 16.12 -15.42 14.88
C LYS A 183 15.14 -15.16 13.73
N TRP A 184 15.62 -14.65 12.61
CA TRP A 184 14.79 -14.24 11.49
C TRP A 184 14.29 -15.46 10.72
N LYS A 185 13.07 -15.37 10.19
CA LYS A 185 12.52 -16.40 9.31
C LYS A 185 12.27 -15.82 7.93
N PHE A 186 12.47 -16.65 6.93
CA PHE A 186 12.34 -16.26 5.53
C PHE A 186 11.09 -16.95 4.98
N ALA A 187 10.27 -16.20 4.26
CA ALA A 187 9.03 -16.72 3.70
C ALA A 187 8.70 -16.09 2.35
N VAL A 188 8.02 -16.84 1.50
CA VAL A 188 7.30 -16.30 0.33
C VAL A 188 5.83 -16.16 0.72
N LEU A 189 5.14 -15.14 0.21
CA LEU A 189 3.69 -15.01 0.45
C LEU A 189 2.91 -15.69 -0.66
N SER A 190 2.25 -16.79 -0.33
CA SER A 190 1.30 -17.48 -1.21
C SER A 190 -0.12 -17.20 -0.72
N LEU A 191 -0.94 -16.54 -1.54
CA LEU A 191 -2.34 -16.21 -1.22
C LEU A 191 -2.53 -15.48 0.13
N GLY A 192 -1.58 -14.59 0.46
CA GLY A 192 -1.60 -13.82 1.70
C GLY A 192 -1.15 -14.59 2.95
N ARG A 193 -0.58 -15.79 2.78
CA ARG A 193 -0.01 -16.59 3.87
C ARG A 193 1.50 -16.76 3.69
N PRO A 194 2.30 -16.64 4.75
CA PRO A 194 3.73 -16.90 4.68
C PRO A 194 3.99 -18.40 4.58
N GLU A 195 4.68 -18.79 3.51
CA GLU A 195 5.26 -20.11 3.32
C GLU A 195 6.76 -20.02 3.65
N TYR A 196 7.15 -20.57 4.79
CA TYR A 196 8.52 -20.47 5.29
C TYR A 196 9.46 -21.39 4.54
N LEU A 197 10.66 -20.87 4.29
CA LEU A 197 11.71 -21.54 3.54
C LEU A 197 12.71 -22.24 4.47
N LEU A 198 13.23 -23.37 4.02
CA LEU A 198 14.33 -24.10 4.63
C LEU A 198 15.66 -23.73 3.98
N ASP A 199 16.76 -23.88 4.72
CA ASP A 199 18.11 -23.52 4.24
C ASP A 199 18.52 -24.27 2.96
N SER A 200 18.00 -25.49 2.77
CA SER A 200 18.24 -26.32 1.58
C SER A 200 17.36 -25.98 0.37
N ASP A 201 16.35 -25.12 0.54
CA ASP A 201 15.40 -24.81 -0.54
C ASP A 201 16.07 -23.93 -1.60
N ILE A 202 15.86 -24.29 -2.87
CA ILE A 202 16.33 -23.48 -4.00
C ILE A 202 15.35 -22.33 -4.18
N VAL A 203 15.77 -21.15 -3.74
CA VAL A 203 14.94 -19.94 -3.72
C VAL A 203 14.57 -19.54 -5.15
N TYR A 204 15.51 -19.68 -6.09
CA TYR A 204 15.32 -19.33 -7.50
C TYR A 204 14.03 -19.89 -8.12
N VAL A 205 13.71 -21.16 -7.84
CA VAL A 205 12.55 -21.86 -8.42
C VAL A 205 11.23 -21.20 -8.02
N MET A 206 11.16 -20.61 -6.82
CA MET A 206 9.95 -19.97 -6.31
C MET A 206 9.62 -18.66 -7.04
N PHE A 207 10.64 -18.03 -7.63
CA PHE A 207 10.52 -16.78 -8.38
C PHE A 207 10.48 -16.98 -9.90
N MET A 208 10.42 -18.23 -10.39
CA MET A 208 10.32 -18.54 -11.82
C MET A 208 8.94 -18.26 -12.44
N GLY A 209 7.88 -18.19 -11.63
CA GLY A 209 6.48 -18.00 -12.05
C GLY A 209 6.00 -16.55 -12.13
N ARG A 210 4.70 -16.37 -12.40
CA ARG A 210 4.01 -15.06 -12.48
C ARG A 210 3.51 -14.51 -11.13
N GLY A 211 3.63 -15.29 -10.06
CA GLY A 211 2.86 -15.11 -8.83
C GLY A 211 3.43 -14.07 -7.87
N ASP A 212 4.68 -14.24 -7.44
CA ASP A 212 5.21 -13.45 -6.33
C ASP A 212 6.68 -13.09 -6.57
N GLN A 213 6.99 -11.78 -6.52
CA GLN A 213 8.35 -11.23 -6.65
C GLN A 213 8.96 -10.87 -5.28
N TYR A 214 8.29 -11.24 -4.18
CA TYR A 214 8.65 -10.76 -2.85
C TYR A 214 9.17 -11.87 -1.93
N LEU A 215 10.40 -11.71 -1.45
CA LEU A 215 10.94 -12.45 -0.31
C LEU A 215 10.64 -11.67 0.98
N GLY A 216 9.95 -12.31 1.91
CA GLY A 216 9.58 -11.74 3.20
C GLY A 216 10.53 -12.14 4.32
N LEU A 217 10.94 -11.16 5.12
CA LEU A 217 11.78 -11.33 6.30
C LEU A 217 10.93 -11.14 7.56
N GLU A 218 10.63 -12.24 8.26
CA GLU A 218 9.92 -12.19 9.54
C GLU A 218 10.88 -11.92 10.70
N HIS A 219 10.70 -10.78 11.37
CA HIS A 219 11.39 -10.47 12.61
C HIS A 219 10.68 -9.38 13.42
N SER A 220 11.19 -9.09 14.61
CA SER A 220 10.73 -7.94 15.40
C SER A 220 11.37 -6.65 14.91
N ASP A 221 10.63 -5.56 14.96
CA ASP A 221 11.14 -4.21 14.69
C ASP A 221 12.03 -3.76 15.86
N THR A 222 13.33 -3.98 15.73
CA THR A 222 14.37 -3.68 16.73
C THR A 222 14.93 -2.28 16.57
N VAL A 223 14.62 -1.59 15.47
CA VAL A 223 15.03 -0.20 15.24
C VAL A 223 14.31 0.65 16.29
N PRO A 224 15.05 1.33 17.20
CA PRO A 224 14.43 2.31 18.07
C PRO A 224 13.72 3.29 17.16
N LYS A 225 12.45 3.60 17.42
CA LYS A 225 11.70 4.63 16.69
C LYS A 225 12.43 5.97 16.86
N ARG A 226 13.50 6.20 16.09
CA ARG A 226 14.11 7.49 15.92
C ARG A 226 12.99 8.32 15.32
N LEU A 227 12.61 9.37 16.03
CA LEU A 227 11.86 10.48 15.47
C LEU A 227 12.78 11.13 14.44
N THR A 228 13.00 10.46 13.30
CA THR A 228 13.69 11.07 12.18
C THR A 228 12.76 12.16 11.68
N GLU A 229 13.10 13.41 11.99
CA GLU A 229 12.32 14.62 11.69
C GLU A 229 12.09 14.86 10.18
N GLY A 230 12.45 13.90 9.31
CA GLY A 230 12.12 13.89 7.88
C GLY A 230 10.90 13.05 7.48
N ASN A 231 10.33 12.21 8.37
CA ASN A 231 9.24 11.28 8.02
C ASN A 231 7.85 11.70 8.53
N GLN A 232 7.70 12.94 8.98
CA GLN A 232 6.44 13.42 9.58
C GLN A 232 5.33 13.79 8.57
N LEU A 233 5.51 13.64 7.25
CA LEU A 233 4.45 14.04 6.33
C LEU A 233 3.27 13.06 6.22
N TYR A 234 3.37 11.83 6.78
CA TYR A 234 2.26 10.85 6.76
C TYR A 234 2.01 10.12 8.09
N GLN A 235 2.63 10.53 9.20
CA GLN A 235 2.37 9.90 10.51
C GLN A 235 1.19 10.52 11.29
N SER A 236 0.51 11.54 10.76
CA SER A 236 -0.60 12.23 11.42
C SER A 236 -1.98 11.91 10.81
N VAL A 237 -2.27 10.63 10.51
CA VAL A 237 -3.68 10.20 10.40
C VAL A 237 -4.10 9.64 11.77
N PRO A 238 -5.10 10.23 12.45
CA PRO A 238 -5.51 9.77 13.76
C PRO A 238 -6.01 8.32 13.68
N LYS A 239 -5.55 7.51 14.64
CA LYS A 239 -6.05 6.15 14.90
C LYS A 239 -7.54 6.20 15.24
N LYS A 240 -8.39 6.22 14.22
CA LYS A 240 -9.77 5.76 14.31
C LYS A 240 -10.00 4.79 13.17
N SER A 241 -10.38 3.57 13.55
CA SER A 241 -10.78 2.45 12.71
C SER A 241 -9.63 1.67 12.03
N TYR A 242 -9.11 0.68 12.78
CA TYR A 242 -8.39 -0.48 12.24
C TYR A 242 -9.22 -1.30 11.19
N ALA A 243 -10.45 -0.89 10.85
CA ALA A 243 -11.33 -1.54 9.88
C ALA A 243 -11.47 -0.79 8.53
N ALA A 244 -11.02 0.47 8.41
CA ALA A 244 -11.17 1.25 7.16
C ALA A 244 -10.04 1.01 6.13
N ASN A 245 -8.81 0.70 6.58
CA ASN A 245 -7.64 0.60 5.70
C ASN A 245 -7.43 -0.78 5.06
N GLN A 246 -8.15 -1.83 5.50
CA GLN A 246 -8.27 -3.05 4.69
C GLN A 246 -9.18 -2.84 3.46
N VAL A 247 -10.10 -1.87 3.52
CA VAL A 247 -11.10 -1.61 2.48
C VAL A 247 -10.47 -0.91 1.24
N GLU A 248 -9.56 0.05 1.41
CA GLU A 248 -8.82 0.66 0.27
C GLU A 248 -7.81 -0.30 -0.38
N LYS A 249 -7.22 -1.18 0.43
CA LYS A 249 -6.28 -2.23 -0.03
C LYS A 249 -6.96 -3.21 -0.99
N ILE A 250 -8.26 -3.52 -0.78
CA ILE A 250 -9.09 -4.35 -1.67
C ILE A 250 -9.58 -3.55 -2.90
N ILE A 251 -9.88 -2.26 -2.76
CA ILE A 251 -10.35 -1.42 -3.86
C ILE A 251 -9.25 -1.16 -4.91
N MET A 252 -7.98 -0.95 -4.53
CA MET A 252 -6.88 -0.83 -5.51
C MET A 252 -6.52 -2.15 -6.20
N LEU A 253 -6.55 -3.28 -5.47
CA LEU A 253 -6.37 -4.60 -6.08
C LEU A 253 -7.42 -4.88 -7.18
N SER A 254 -8.67 -4.42 -7.01
CA SER A 254 -9.75 -4.53 -8.02
C SER A 254 -9.57 -3.64 -9.27
N ARG A 255 -8.79 -2.55 -9.21
CA ARG A 255 -8.53 -1.68 -10.36
C ARG A 255 -7.38 -2.18 -11.23
N GLN A 256 -6.36 -2.80 -10.64
CA GLN A 256 -5.24 -3.37 -11.39
C GLN A 256 -5.60 -4.65 -12.17
N GLN A 257 -6.55 -5.48 -11.70
CA GLN A 257 -7.08 -6.61 -12.51
C GLN A 257 -7.97 -6.16 -13.68
N SER A 258 -8.62 -5.00 -13.58
CA SER A 258 -9.54 -4.49 -14.61
C SER A 258 -8.84 -3.90 -15.85
N MET A 259 -7.57 -3.47 -15.73
CA MET A 259 -6.78 -2.93 -16.84
C MET A 259 -6.06 -4.02 -17.66
N SER A 260 -5.99 -5.26 -17.17
CA SER A 260 -5.32 -6.38 -17.85
C SER A 260 -6.22 -7.21 -18.79
N LEU A 261 -7.50 -6.87 -18.99
CA LEU A 261 -8.44 -7.59 -19.88
C LEU A 261 -8.93 -6.80 -21.10
N LEU A 262 -8.46 -5.58 -21.32
CA LEU A 262 -8.87 -4.77 -22.47
C LEU A 262 -7.84 -4.86 -23.61
N ASN A 263 -8.03 -5.85 -24.48
CA ASN A 263 -7.57 -5.80 -25.88
C ASN A 263 -8.65 -5.16 -26.77
N PRO A 264 -8.31 -4.42 -27.84
CA PRO A 264 -9.22 -3.52 -28.52
C PRO A 264 -9.92 -4.17 -29.72
N LEU A 265 -10.81 -5.14 -29.52
CA LEU A 265 -11.67 -5.65 -30.60
C LEU A 265 -13.00 -6.15 -30.02
N THR A 266 -13.97 -5.24 -29.84
CA THR A 266 -15.42 -5.44 -30.08
C THR A 266 -16.20 -4.21 -29.60
N SER A 267 -16.15 -3.14 -30.40
CA SER A 267 -16.93 -1.89 -30.19
C SER A 267 -18.28 -1.93 -30.94
N SER A 268 -19.04 -3.03 -30.88
CA SER A 268 -20.34 -3.10 -31.60
C SER A 268 -21.50 -3.76 -30.85
N MET A 269 -21.42 -3.95 -29.52
CA MET A 269 -22.52 -4.53 -28.74
C MET A 269 -22.86 -3.72 -27.47
N LEU A 270 -22.49 -2.44 -27.40
CA LEU A 270 -22.99 -1.51 -26.39
C LEU A 270 -24.27 -0.82 -26.89
N GLN A 271 -25.39 -1.52 -26.91
CA GLN A 271 -26.69 -0.84 -26.98
C GLN A 271 -27.88 -1.55 -26.35
N THR A 272 -27.70 -2.71 -25.70
CA THR A 272 -28.83 -3.45 -25.08
C THR A 272 -28.64 -3.76 -23.60
N GLY A 273 -27.55 -3.32 -22.95
CA GLY A 273 -27.29 -3.55 -21.52
C GLY A 273 -27.79 -2.45 -20.56
N THR A 274 -28.00 -1.23 -21.05
CA THR A 274 -28.30 -0.06 -20.19
C THR A 274 -29.79 0.03 -19.79
N GLN A 275 -30.68 -0.76 -20.40
CA GLN A 275 -32.11 -0.73 -20.10
C GLN A 275 -32.52 -1.65 -18.93
N MET A 276 -31.77 -2.72 -18.64
CA MET A 276 -32.10 -3.63 -17.53
C MET A 276 -31.68 -3.11 -16.15
N THR A 277 -30.60 -2.33 -16.06
CA THR A 277 -30.15 -1.70 -14.81
C THR A 277 -31.04 -0.53 -14.37
N GLN A 278 -31.68 0.19 -15.30
CA GLN A 278 -32.66 1.22 -14.95
C GLN A 278 -34.02 0.66 -14.51
N LEU A 279 -34.41 -0.54 -14.96
CA LEU A 279 -35.66 -1.19 -14.55
C LEU A 279 -35.57 -1.77 -13.13
N LEU A 280 -34.42 -2.35 -12.75
CA LEU A 280 -34.19 -2.87 -11.40
C LEU A 280 -34.05 -1.75 -10.34
N LEU A 281 -33.51 -0.58 -10.71
CA LEU A 281 -33.45 0.57 -9.79
C LEU A 281 -34.82 1.23 -9.55
N ARG A 282 -35.81 1.05 -10.43
CA ARG A 282 -37.19 1.53 -10.22
C ARG A 282 -38.00 0.61 -9.30
N LEU A 283 -37.73 -0.70 -9.30
CA LEU A 283 -38.43 -1.66 -8.44
C LEU A 283 -37.92 -1.65 -6.99
N ALA A 284 -36.66 -1.22 -6.75
CA ALA A 284 -36.11 -1.11 -5.40
C ALA A 284 -36.49 0.19 -4.65
N LYS A 285 -37.19 1.14 -5.29
CA LYS A 285 -37.62 2.42 -4.69
C LYS A 285 -39.12 2.50 -4.38
N SER A 286 -39.90 1.46 -4.65
CA SER A 286 -41.34 1.43 -4.38
C SER A 286 -41.75 0.83 -3.02
N ASP A 287 -40.84 0.19 -2.28
CA ASP A 287 -41.18 -0.53 -1.03
C ASP A 287 -40.77 0.21 0.26
N SER A 288 -40.59 1.53 0.22
CA SER A 288 -40.24 2.29 1.43
C SER A 288 -40.90 3.67 1.50
N TYR A 289 -42.23 3.76 1.31
CA TYR A 289 -43.05 4.91 1.74
C TYR A 289 -44.50 4.49 2.06
N HIS A 290 -45.07 5.06 3.14
CA HIS A 290 -46.36 4.80 3.83
C HIS A 290 -46.29 3.71 4.93
N THR A 291 -46.57 3.97 6.20
CA THR A 291 -47.55 4.86 6.90
C THR A 291 -46.94 5.32 8.24
N GLY A 292 -47.13 6.52 8.79
CA GLY A 292 -48.37 7.27 8.98
C GLY A 292 -48.64 7.42 10.48
N PHE A 293 -48.36 8.60 11.04
CA PHE A 293 -48.74 9.07 12.37
C PHE A 293 -50.25 8.95 12.63
N LEU A 294 -50.69 8.67 13.87
CA LEU A 294 -51.82 9.34 14.55
C LEU A 294 -51.89 8.98 16.07
N PRO A 295 -52.26 9.91 16.98
CA PRO A 295 -52.44 9.70 18.43
C PRO A 295 -53.91 9.74 18.90
N ARG A 296 -54.24 9.19 20.09
CA ARG A 296 -55.12 9.77 21.17
C ARG A 296 -55.69 8.73 22.16
N HIS A 297 -56.05 9.29 23.31
CA HIS A 297 -56.51 8.77 24.60
C HIS A 297 -57.90 8.06 24.68
N THR A 298 -58.05 7.33 25.80
CA THR A 298 -59.26 7.08 26.66
C THR A 298 -60.43 6.23 26.14
N CYS A 299 -60.77 5.11 26.80
CA CYS A 299 -61.72 4.99 27.93
C CYS A 299 -62.23 3.55 28.20
N TYR A 300 -62.28 3.18 29.48
CA TYR A 300 -63.28 2.35 30.20
C TYR A 300 -63.70 0.91 29.77
N SER A 301 -63.59 0.00 30.76
CA SER A 301 -64.71 -0.74 31.42
C SER A 301 -64.73 -2.28 31.37
N LYS A 302 -64.61 -2.83 32.60
CA LYS A 302 -65.36 -3.95 33.24
C LYS A 302 -64.89 -5.42 33.12
N ARG A 303 -64.63 -5.94 34.33
CA ARG A 303 -65.07 -7.23 34.95
C ARG A 303 -64.75 -8.54 34.22
N SER A 304 -64.05 -9.47 34.89
CA SER A 304 -64.70 -10.36 35.86
C SER A 304 -63.68 -11.17 36.68
N THR A 305 -64.12 -11.48 37.89
CA THR A 305 -63.54 -12.24 39.00
C THR A 305 -63.50 -13.76 38.76
N ALA A 306 -62.49 -14.45 39.31
CA ALA A 306 -62.57 -15.70 40.11
C ALA A 306 -61.16 -16.28 40.30
N PHE A 307 -60.61 -16.22 41.51
CA PHE A 307 -60.55 -17.31 42.51
C PHE A 307 -59.56 -18.45 42.19
N THR A 308 -58.42 -18.38 42.90
CA THR A 308 -57.85 -19.43 43.80
C THR A 308 -57.78 -20.87 43.27
N THR A 309 -56.58 -21.47 43.25
CA THR A 309 -56.15 -22.47 44.26
C THR A 309 -54.69 -22.90 44.04
N THR A 310 -53.94 -22.84 45.14
CA THR A 310 -52.61 -23.35 45.43
C THR A 310 -52.53 -24.88 45.44
N LEU A 311 -51.36 -25.47 45.16
CA LEU A 311 -50.71 -26.62 45.86
C LEU A 311 -49.42 -26.97 45.08
N SER A 312 -48.25 -26.58 45.58
CA SER A 312 -47.32 -27.40 46.42
C SER A 312 -46.68 -28.56 45.63
N SER A 313 -45.41 -28.41 45.24
CA SER A 313 -44.22 -28.96 45.93
C SER A 313 -43.97 -30.45 45.68
N ASN A 314 -42.88 -30.77 44.97
CA ASN A 314 -41.71 -31.46 45.55
C ASN A 314 -40.68 -31.81 44.46
N SER A 315 -39.42 -31.46 44.76
CA SER A 315 -38.17 -31.90 44.12
C SER A 315 -37.89 -33.40 44.42
N PRO A 316 -36.78 -34.04 43.98
CA PRO A 316 -35.42 -33.53 43.73
C PRO A 316 -35.13 -33.08 42.30
#